data_AF-A0A6P8Y3X9-F1
#
_entry.id   AF-A0A6P8Y3X9-F1
#
_cell.length_a   1.000
_cell.length_b   1.000
_cell.length_c   1.000
_cell.angle_alpha   90.00
_cell.angle_beta   90.00
_cell.angle_gamma   90.00
#
_symmetry.space_group_name_H-M   'P 1'
#
loop_
_entity.id
_entity.type
_entity.pdbx_description
1 polymer ?
#
loop_
_entity_poly.entity_id
_entity_poly.type
_entity_poly.pdbx_seq_one_letter_code
_entity_poly.pdbx_strand_id
1 'polypeptide(L)' 'MGGTKTTEEDNNRRCHNCNSRGHLAKECRKPKREPGSCYACGEMGHFIAECKKKKKGVGVLNVNTGLNNNYNAS' A
#
# COMPACT_ATOMS: atom_id res chain seq x y z
N MET A 1 -19.66 25.97 11.65
CA MET A 1 -19.19 25.59 10.30
C MET A 1 -17.88 24.82 10.49
N GLY A 2 -17.88 23.53 10.10
CA GLY A 2 -16.84 22.55 10.47
C GLY A 2 -15.51 22.82 9.79
N GLY A 3 -14.46 22.95 10.59
CA GLY A 3 -13.10 23.11 10.09
C GLY A 3 -12.59 21.81 9.49
N THR A 4 -12.46 21.75 8.17
CA THR A 4 -11.55 20.82 7.50
C THR A 4 -10.12 21.30 7.74
N LYS A 5 -9.62 21.16 8.97
CA LYS A 5 -8.19 21.29 9.24
C LYS A 5 -7.54 20.07 8.60
N THR A 6 -7.02 20.21 7.39
CA THR A 6 -6.01 19.29 6.85
C THR A 6 -4.77 19.47 7.70
N THR A 7 -4.77 18.89 8.90
CA THR A 7 -3.61 18.88 9.78
C THR A 7 -2.52 18.08 9.07
N GLU A 8 -1.26 18.46 9.27
CA GLU A 8 -0.10 17.86 8.62
C GLU A 8 -0.02 16.33 8.85
N GLU A 9 -0.73 15.80 9.85
CA GLU A 9 -0.97 14.38 10.06
C GLU A 9 -1.71 13.68 8.90
N ASP A 10 -2.66 14.34 8.24
CA ASP A 10 -3.40 13.75 7.12
C ASP A 10 -2.52 13.49 5.90
N ASN A 11 -1.45 14.26 5.75
CA ASN A 11 -0.42 14.02 4.74
C ASN A 11 0.29 12.67 4.96
N ASN A 12 0.40 12.22 6.22
CA ASN A 12 0.96 10.90 6.53
C ASN A 12 -0.11 9.79 6.47
N ARG A 13 -1.38 10.12 6.70
CA ARG A 13 -2.48 9.16 6.62
C ARG A 13 -2.72 8.72 5.17
N ARG A 14 -3.01 7.43 5.00
CA ARG A 14 -3.40 6.84 3.72
C ARG A 14 -4.91 6.70 3.67
N CYS A 15 -5.49 7.04 2.54
CA CYS A 15 -6.88 6.78 2.23
C CYS A 15 -7.17 5.28 2.27
N HIS A 16 -8.10 4.85 3.12
CA HIS A 16 -8.47 3.43 3.22
C HIS A 16 -9.22 2.91 1.98
N ASN A 17 -9.69 3.79 1.09
CA ASN A 17 -10.33 3.38 -0.16
C ASN A 17 -9.30 3.08 -1.27
N CYS A 18 -8.39 4.02 -1.53
CA CYS A 18 -7.48 3.98 -2.68
C CYS A 18 -5.99 3.90 -2.32
N ASN A 19 -5.66 3.80 -1.03
CA ASN A 19 -4.30 3.72 -0.48
C ASN A 19 -3.38 4.91 -0.85
N SER A 20 -3.95 6.03 -1.31
CA SER A 20 -3.22 7.28 -1.62
C SER A 20 -3.15 8.19 -0.39
N ARG A 21 -2.15 9.07 -0.30
CA ARG A 21 -1.99 10.03 0.81
C ARG A 21 -2.66 11.37 0.52
N GLY A 22 -2.78 12.21 1.55
CA GLY A 22 -3.30 13.58 1.46
C GLY A 22 -4.83 13.68 1.42
N HIS A 23 -5.52 12.57 1.71
CA HIS A 23 -6.96 12.56 1.96
C HIS A 23 -7.37 11.27 2.70
N LEU A 24 -8.53 11.31 3.36
CA LEU A 24 -9.16 10.15 3.99
C LEU A 24 -10.16 9.47 3.05
N ALA A 25 -10.60 8.25 3.39
CA ALA A 25 -11.61 7.52 2.63
C ALA A 25 -12.94 8.27 2.48
N LYS A 26 -13.26 9.16 3.44
CA LYS A 26 -14.45 10.02 3.40
C LYS A 26 -14.38 11.07 2.28
N GLU A 27 -13.18 11.53 1.97
CA GLU A 27 -12.89 12.56 0.95
C GLU A 27 -12.47 11.94 -0.40
N CYS A 28 -12.48 10.60 -0.50
CA CYS A 28 -11.98 9.91 -1.69
C CYS A 28 -12.98 9.99 -2.84
N ARG A 29 -12.55 10.58 -3.96
CA ARG A 29 -13.34 10.67 -5.20
C ARG A 29 -13.30 9.41 -6.07
N LYS A 30 -12.53 8.40 -5.68
CA LYS A 30 -12.49 7.11 -6.39
C LYS A 30 -13.72 6.28 -6.03
N PRO A 31 -14.18 5.37 -6.92
CA PRO A 31 -15.23 4.42 -6.58
C PRO A 31 -14.88 3.67 -5.28
N LYS A 32 -15.92 3.34 -4.51
CA LYS A 32 -15.76 2.56 -3.28
C LYS A 32 -15.18 1.19 -3.63
N ARG A 33 -14.16 0.76 -2.90
CA ARG A 33 -13.63 -0.60 -3.00
C ARG A 33 -14.70 -1.61 -2.60
N GLU A 34 -14.65 -2.78 -3.22
CA GLU A 34 -15.45 -3.93 -2.81
C GLU A 34 -15.13 -4.29 -1.35
N PRO A 35 -16.13 -4.45 -0.48
CA PRO A 35 -15.91 -4.87 0.90
C PRO A 35 -15.25 -6.24 0.94
N GLY A 36 -14.18 -6.38 1.73
CA GLY A 36 -13.42 -7.64 1.82
C GLY A 36 -12.34 -7.82 0.75
N SER A 37 -12.18 -6.87 -0.18
CA SER A 37 -11.02 -6.89 -1.08
C SER A 37 -9.70 -6.65 -0.33
N CYS A 38 -8.56 -6.83 -0.99
CA CYS A 38 -7.24 -6.53 -0.47
C CYS A 38 -6.94 -5.03 -0.50
N TYR A 39 -6.42 -4.45 0.59
CA TYR A 39 -6.16 -3.00 0.68
C TYR A 39 -4.97 -2.54 -0.17
N ALA A 40 -4.07 -3.46 -0.54
CA ALA A 40 -2.88 -3.14 -1.33
C ALA A 40 -3.13 -3.25 -2.85
N CYS A 41 -3.88 -4.26 -3.31
CA CYS A 41 -4.09 -4.50 -4.75
C CYS A 41 -5.55 -4.44 -5.21
N GLY A 42 -6.53 -4.46 -4.31
CA GLY A 42 -7.96 -4.43 -4.66
C GLY A 42 -8.58 -5.77 -5.06
N GLU A 43 -7.83 -6.87 -5.07
CA GLU A 43 -8.35 -8.20 -5.40
C GLU A 43 -9.03 -8.88 -4.21
N MET A 44 -10.00 -9.75 -4.48
CA MET A 44 -10.67 -10.56 -3.46
C MET A 44 -9.84 -11.81 -3.10
N GLY A 45 -10.18 -12.44 -1.96
CA GLY A 45 -9.61 -13.74 -1.56
C GLY A 45 -8.33 -13.68 -0.73
N HIS A 46 -7.81 -12.49 -0.42
CA HIS A 46 -6.69 -12.34 0.51
C HIS A 46 -6.70 -10.96 1.20
N PHE A 47 -6.09 -10.89 2.38
CA PHE A 47 -5.88 -9.62 3.09
C PHE A 47 -4.55 -8.96 2.69
N ILE A 48 -4.38 -7.69 3.06
CA ILE A 48 -3.13 -6.95 2.81
C ILE A 48 -1.87 -7.66 3.37
N ALA A 49 -2.03 -8.42 4.45
CA ALA A 49 -0.97 -9.22 5.05
C ALA A 49 -0.46 -10.32 4.11
N GLU A 50 -1.36 -10.91 3.32
CA GLU A 50 -1.10 -12.02 2.40
C GLU A 50 -0.97 -11.55 0.94
N CYS A 51 -1.00 -10.23 0.72
CA CYS A 51 -0.93 -9.67 -0.62
C CYS A 51 0.47 -9.80 -1.21
N LYS A 52 0.63 -10.74 -2.14
CA LYS A 52 1.86 -10.92 -2.93
C LYS A 52 2.20 -9.71 -3.79
N LYS A 53 1.19 -8.89 -4.14
CA LYS A 53 1.33 -7.65 -4.92
C LYS A 53 1.59 -6.41 -4.06
N LYS A 54 1.79 -6.54 -2.74
CA LYS A 54 2.10 -5.36 -1.91
C LYS A 54 3.42 -4.75 -2.40
N LYS A 55 3.38 -3.52 -2.91
CA LYS A 55 4.61 -2.74 -3.10
C LYS A 55 5.20 -2.55 -1.71
N LYS A 56 6.29 -3.28 -1.41
CA LYS A 56 7.04 -3.10 -0.15
C LYS A 56 7.39 -1.62 -0.10
N GLY A 57 6.71 -0.86 0.76
CA GLY A 57 7.17 0.46 1.13
C GLY A 57 8.61 0.26 1.60
N VAL A 58 9.54 0.97 0.97
CA VAL A 58 10.95 0.93 1.30
C VAL A 58 11.12 1.42 2.74
N GLY A 59 10.96 0.51 3.68
CA GLY A 59 11.62 0.56 4.98
C GLY A 59 12.90 -0.22 4.80
N VAL A 60 13.97 0.49 4.47
CA VAL A 60 15.38 0.08 4.63
C VAL A 60 15.64 -1.44 4.56
N LEU A 61 15.48 -2.04 3.38
CA LEU A 61 16.15 -3.32 3.11
C LEU A 61 17.57 -2.96 2.63
N ASN A 62 18.54 -3.04 3.55
CA ASN A 62 19.94 -3.26 3.19
C ASN A 62 20.02 -4.63 2.50
N VAL A 63 19.68 -4.68 1.22
CA VAL A 63 19.76 -5.89 0.43
C VAL A 63 21.15 -5.96 -0.18
N ASN A 64 22.08 -6.62 0.52
CA ASN A 64 23.28 -7.16 -0.10
C ASN A 64 22.83 -8.33 -0.99
N THR A 65 22.33 -8.03 -2.19
CA THR A 65 21.85 -9.06 -3.14
C THR A 65 23.04 -9.67 -3.84
N GLY A 66 23.76 -10.52 -3.11
CA GLY A 66 24.72 -11.47 -3.68
C GLY A 66 23.97 -12.60 -4.38
N LEU A 67 23.43 -12.34 -5.56
CA LEU A 67 23.03 -13.40 -6.50
C LEU A 67 24.29 -13.90 -7.22
N ASN A 68 25.13 -14.67 -6.52
CA ASN A 68 26.17 -15.47 -7.18
C ASN A 68 25.50 -16.75 -7.71
N ASN A 69 25.03 -16.66 -8.96
CA ASN A 69 24.57 -17.82 -9.70
C ASN A 69 25.81 -18.64 -10.11
N ASN A 70 26.00 -19.74 -9.39
CA ASN A 70 26.99 -20.77 -9.66
C ASN A 70 26.71 -21.37 -11.06
N TYR A 71 27.59 -21.08 -12.02
CA TYR A 71 27.56 -21.67 -13.34
C TYR A 71 27.91 -23.16 -13.26
N ASN A 72 27.08 -23.94 -13.92
CA ASN A 72 27.16 -25.38 -14.15
C ASN A 72 28.56 -25.82 -14.59
N ALA A 73 29.24 -26.61 -13.75
CA ALA A 73 30.36 -27.42 -14.16
C ALA A 73 29.83 -28.81 -14.52
N SER A 74 29.70 -29.06 -15.83
CA SER A 74 29.67 -30.41 -16.42
C SER A 74 30.96 -30.59 -17.23
#